data_AF-A0A970DRA0-F1
#
_entry.id   AF-A0A970DRA0-F1
#
_cell.length_a   1.000
_cell.length_b   1.000
_cell.length_c   1.000
_cell.angle_alpha   90.00
_cell.angle_beta   90.00
_cell.angle_gamma   90.00
#
_symmetry.space_group_name_H-M   'P 1'
#
loop_
_entity.id
_entity.type
_entity.pdbx_description
1 polymer ?
#
loop_
_entity_poly.entity_id
_entity_poly.type
_entity_poly.pdbx_seq_one_letter_code
_entity_poly.pdbx_strand_id
1 'polypeptide(L)'
;MNKFKKLKMLLLILLFILLSLLVTNKYLYGVWNPFALPTKIKCYGHTYYKSRSDIPKTFIDKDTIIYPVESFNKYTGKKLYTIDPKKDYVPKVIYLYTSDNMYQSYELDEK
;
A
#
# COMPACT_ATOMS: atom_id res chain seq x y z
N MET A 1 44.41 -5.71 -7.23
CA MET A 1 43.51 -5.06 -8.22
C MET A 1 42.18 -5.81 -8.44
N ASN A 2 42.16 -7.15 -8.57
CA ASN A 2 40.91 -7.90 -8.83
C ASN A 2 39.86 -7.89 -7.69
N LYS A 3 40.27 -7.88 -6.41
CA LYS A 3 39.33 -7.81 -5.27
C LYS A 3 38.53 -6.48 -5.26
N PHE A 4 39.19 -5.36 -5.56
CA PHE A 4 38.54 -4.04 -5.69
C PHE A 4 37.55 -4.00 -6.86
N LYS A 5 37.88 -4.63 -8.00
CA LYS A 5 36.96 -4.76 -9.14
C LYS A 5 35.72 -5.60 -8.79
N LYS A 6 35.90 -6.72 -8.08
CA LYS A 6 34.79 -7.57 -7.61
C LYS A 6 33.90 -6.85 -6.60
N LEU A 7 34.49 -6.13 -5.64
CA LEU A 7 33.73 -5.34 -4.66
C LEU A 7 32.90 -4.24 -5.34
N LYS A 8 33.49 -3.49 -6.28
CA LYS A 8 32.77 -2.47 -7.07
C LYS A 8 31.61 -3.07 -7.86
N MET A 9 31.82 -4.22 -8.49
CA MET A 9 30.76 -4.93 -9.23
C MET A 9 29.62 -5.34 -8.30
N LEU A 10 29.93 -5.88 -7.12
CA LEU A 10 28.94 -6.29 -6.12
C LEU A 10 28.12 -5.09 -5.61
N LEU A 11 28.79 -3.96 -5.39
CA LEU A 11 28.17 -2.71 -4.96
C LEU A 11 27.25 -2.14 -6.05
N LEU A 12 27.64 -2.25 -7.33
CA LEU A 12 26.82 -1.85 -8.47
C LEU A 12 25.57 -2.72 -8.61
N ILE A 13 25.70 -4.04 -8.44
CA ILE A 13 24.56 -4.97 -8.43
C ILE A 13 23.59 -4.61 -7.29
N LEU A 14 24.11 -4.39 -6.09
CA LEU A 14 23.30 -4.00 -4.93
C LEU A 14 22.56 -2.67 -5.18
N LEU A 15 23.25 -1.68 -5.77
CA LEU A 15 22.65 -0.39 -6.13
C LEU A 15 21.51 -0.57 -7.16
N PHE A 16 21.72 -1.43 -8.16
CA PHE A 16 20.71 -1.70 -9.17
C PHE A 16 19.46 -2.37 -8.57
N ILE A 17 19.65 -3.33 -7.66
CA ILE A 17 18.55 -3.97 -6.92
C ILE A 17 17.78 -2.93 -6.10
N LEU A 18 18.47 -2.10 -5.32
CA LEU A 18 17.86 -1.01 -4.55
C LEU A 18 17.06 -0.05 -5.42
N LEU A 19 17.62 0.36 -6.57
CA LEU A 19 16.93 1.24 -7.51
C LEU A 19 15.67 0.58 -8.09
N SER A 20 15.75 -0.70 -8.45
CA SER A 20 14.59 -1.45 -8.96
C SER A 20 13.45 -1.53 -7.94
N LEU A 21 13.79 -1.71 -6.66
CA LEU A 21 12.82 -1.71 -5.56
C LEU A 21 12.16 -0.33 -5.40
N LEU A 22 12.93 0.75 -5.45
CA LEU A 22 12.40 2.12 -5.35
C LEU A 22 11.45 2.46 -6.50
N VAL A 23 11.82 2.11 -7.73
CA VAL A 23 10.96 2.32 -8.91
C VAL A 23 9.69 1.49 -8.82
N THR A 24 9.79 0.23 -8.39
CA THR A 24 8.63 -0.64 -8.19
C THR A 24 7.69 -0.07 -7.11
N ASN A 25 8.25 0.42 -6.01
CA ASN A 25 7.49 1.07 -4.94
C ASN A 25 6.74 2.31 -5.45
N LYS A 26 7.42 3.16 -6.24
CA LYS A 26 6.80 4.34 -6.86
C LYS A 26 5.68 3.95 -7.84
N TYR A 27 5.91 2.92 -8.65
CA TYR A 27 4.92 2.46 -9.63
C TYR A 27 3.66 1.90 -8.95
N LEU A 28 3.82 1.04 -7.95
CA LEU A 28 2.71 0.36 -7.27
C LEU A 28 1.97 1.26 -6.28
N TYR A 29 2.69 2.05 -5.49
CA TYR A 29 2.12 2.81 -4.37
C TYR A 29 2.14 4.32 -4.55
N GLY A 30 2.79 4.81 -5.61
CA GLY A 30 2.92 6.24 -5.87
C GLY A 30 3.92 6.97 -4.96
N VAL A 31 4.64 6.26 -4.09
CA VAL A 31 5.67 6.80 -3.19
C VAL A 31 7.04 6.19 -3.44
N TRP A 32 8.10 6.97 -3.27
CA TRP A 32 9.48 6.46 -3.38
C TRP A 32 9.92 5.74 -2.11
N ASN A 33 9.57 6.31 -0.95
CA ASN A 33 9.88 5.73 0.35
C ASN A 33 8.95 4.54 0.64
N PRO A 34 9.47 3.30 0.82
CA PRO A 34 8.66 2.12 1.11
C PRO A 34 8.02 2.16 2.51
N PHE A 35 8.53 2.99 3.42
CA PHE A 35 7.98 3.15 4.76
C PHE A 35 6.91 4.25 4.83
N ALA A 36 6.74 5.04 3.77
CA ALA A 36 5.71 6.06 3.72
C ALA A 36 4.33 5.43 3.50
N LEU A 37 3.27 6.16 3.88
CA LEU A 37 1.92 5.82 3.50
C LEU A 37 1.78 5.86 1.97
N PRO A 38 1.20 4.83 1.34
CA PRO A 38 1.02 4.82 -0.10
C PRO A 38 0.06 5.94 -0.52
N THR A 39 0.24 6.51 -1.71
CA THR A 39 -0.71 7.45 -2.29
C THR A 39 -1.78 6.75 -3.12
N LYS A 40 -1.55 5.49 -3.49
CA LYS A 40 -2.50 4.63 -4.17
C LYS A 40 -2.31 3.16 -3.81
N ILE A 41 -3.37 2.37 -3.92
CA ILE A 41 -3.36 0.93 -3.66
C ILE A 41 -4.17 0.24 -4.76
N LYS A 42 -3.61 -0.84 -5.32
CA LYS A 42 -4.35 -1.70 -6.25
C LYS A 42 -5.07 -2.80 -5.47
N CYS A 43 -6.37 -2.92 -5.67
CA CYS A 43 -7.22 -3.90 -5.03
C CYS A 43 -8.45 -4.19 -5.90
N TYR A 44 -9.03 -5.39 -5.85
CA TYR A 44 -10.22 -5.76 -6.65
C TYR A 44 -10.09 -5.46 -8.17
N GLY A 45 -8.89 -5.46 -8.74
CA GLY A 45 -8.66 -5.07 -10.14
C GLY A 45 -8.67 -3.55 -10.39
N HIS A 46 -8.95 -2.73 -9.38
CA HIS A 46 -9.00 -1.27 -9.47
C HIS A 46 -7.85 -0.58 -8.73
N THR A 47 -7.63 0.70 -9.02
CA THR A 47 -6.69 1.56 -8.29
C THR A 47 -7.48 2.51 -7.39
N TYR A 48 -7.21 2.44 -6.09
CA TYR A 48 -7.75 3.32 -5.07
C TYR A 48 -6.70 4.38 -4.74
N TYR A 49 -7.11 5.63 -4.60
CA TYR A 49 -6.23 6.75 -4.27
C TYR A 49 -6.44 7.17 -2.83
N LYS A 50 -5.37 7.62 -2.17
CA LYS A 50 -5.46 8.11 -0.79
C LYS A 50 -6.51 9.21 -0.73
N SER A 51 -7.49 9.06 0.16
CA SER A 51 -8.54 10.08 0.34
C SER A 51 -7.89 11.42 0.72
N ARG A 52 -8.52 12.53 0.31
CA ARG A 52 -8.05 13.89 0.64
C ARG A 52 -8.04 14.17 2.14
N SER A 53 -8.76 13.37 2.93
CA SER A 53 -8.62 13.37 4.38
C SER A 53 -7.31 12.68 4.76
N ASP A 54 -6.27 13.49 4.99
CA ASP A 54 -4.94 13.03 5.40
C ASP A 54 -4.90 12.45 6.82
N ILE A 55 -6.03 12.46 7.54
CA ILE A 55 -6.12 12.03 8.94
C ILE A 55 -6.55 10.56 8.95
N PRO A 56 -5.70 9.64 9.42
CA PRO A 56 -6.11 8.26 9.65
C PRO A 56 -7.27 8.25 10.65
N LYS A 57 -8.28 7.44 10.37
CA LYS A 57 -9.50 7.36 11.19
C LYS A 57 -9.44 6.11 12.06
N THR A 58 -9.98 6.22 13.26
CA THR A 58 -10.34 5.04 14.06
C THR A 58 -11.79 4.68 13.77
N PHE A 59 -12.10 3.38 13.74
CA PHE A 59 -13.47 2.89 13.79
C PHE A 59 -13.78 2.56 15.26
N ILE A 60 -14.09 3.58 16.06
CA ILE A 60 -14.42 3.42 17.50
C ILE A 60 -15.93 3.21 17.70
N ASP A 61 -16.74 3.62 16.72
CA ASP A 61 -18.18 3.44 16.79
C ASP A 61 -18.53 1.95 16.74
N LYS A 62 -19.23 1.48 17.78
CA LYS A 62 -19.63 0.08 18.01
C LYS A 62 -20.35 -0.58 16.82
N ASP A 63 -20.89 0.22 15.91
CA ASP A 63 -21.73 -0.25 14.80
C ASP A 63 -20.98 -0.34 13.46
N THR A 64 -19.73 0.14 13.38
CA THR A 64 -18.94 0.03 12.14
C THR A 64 -18.23 -1.31 12.05
N ILE A 65 -18.84 -2.26 11.34
CA ILE A 65 -18.22 -3.56 11.05
C ILE A 65 -17.25 -3.41 9.89
N ILE A 66 -15.98 -3.73 10.13
CA ILE A 66 -14.92 -3.76 9.12
C ILE A 66 -14.63 -5.20 8.71
N TYR A 67 -14.73 -5.45 7.40
CA TYR A 67 -14.47 -6.73 6.77
C TYR A 67 -13.06 -6.74 6.20
N PRO A 68 -12.27 -7.80 6.44
CA PRO A 68 -10.98 -7.94 5.79
C PRO A 68 -11.19 -8.14 4.29
N VAL A 69 -10.52 -7.30 3.51
CA VAL A 69 -10.29 -7.55 2.08
C VAL A 69 -9.29 -8.71 2.00
N GLU A 70 -9.46 -9.64 1.05
CA GLU A 70 -8.70 -10.89 0.95
C GLU A 70 -7.23 -10.77 1.39
N SER A 71 -6.84 -11.77 2.20
CA SER A 71 -5.67 -11.82 3.06
C SER A 71 -4.43 -11.16 2.48
N PHE A 72 -3.98 -10.10 3.17
CA PHE A 72 -2.70 -9.42 2.97
C PHE A 72 -2.54 -8.86 1.55
N ASN A 73 -2.53 -7.54 1.42
CA ASN A 73 -2.25 -6.96 0.13
C ASN A 73 -0.81 -7.33 -0.25
N LYS A 74 -0.66 -8.21 -1.25
CA LYS A 74 0.64 -8.72 -1.73
C LYS A 74 1.62 -7.62 -2.13
N TYR A 75 1.09 -6.43 -2.38
CA TYR A 75 1.84 -5.25 -2.71
C TYR A 75 2.26 -4.54 -1.40
N THR A 76 1.33 -3.96 -0.63
CA THR A 76 1.72 -3.13 0.53
C THR A 76 2.25 -3.92 1.72
N GLY A 77 2.08 -5.25 1.73
CA GLY A 77 2.38 -6.08 2.88
C GLY A 77 1.54 -5.75 4.11
N LYS A 78 0.38 -5.13 3.90
CA LYS A 78 -0.50 -4.66 4.97
C LYS A 78 -1.91 -5.21 4.77
N LYS A 79 -2.66 -5.24 5.88
CA LYS A 79 -4.05 -5.65 5.87
C LYS A 79 -4.92 -4.51 5.35
N LEU A 80 -5.81 -4.87 4.43
CA LEU A 80 -6.83 -3.99 3.89
C LEU A 80 -8.18 -4.39 4.44
N TYR A 81 -9.03 -3.41 4.65
CA TYR A 81 -10.37 -3.57 5.17
C TYR A 81 -11.36 -2.77 4.34
N THR A 82 -12.63 -3.12 4.45
CA THR A 82 -13.76 -2.38 3.89
C THR A 82 -14.92 -2.39 4.88
N ILE A 83 -15.78 -1.39 4.82
CA ILE A 83 -17.04 -1.38 5.58
C ILE A 83 -18.19 -2.04 4.80
N ASP A 84 -17.99 -2.31 3.51
CA ASP A 84 -19.02 -2.88 2.66
C ASP A 84 -19.11 -4.41 2.91
N PRO A 85 -20.25 -4.92 3.39
CA PRO A 85 -20.39 -6.32 3.82
C PRO A 85 -20.46 -7.34 2.68
N LYS A 86 -20.66 -6.89 1.43
CA LYS A 86 -20.91 -7.77 0.28
C LYS A 86 -19.66 -7.90 -0.59
N LYS A 87 -19.21 -9.15 -0.78
CA LYS A 87 -18.16 -9.52 -1.75
C LYS A 87 -18.60 -9.34 -3.22
N ASP A 88 -19.90 -9.15 -3.47
CA ASP A 88 -20.46 -9.09 -4.83
C ASP A 88 -20.25 -7.73 -5.51
N TYR A 89 -19.86 -6.69 -4.75
CA TYR A 89 -19.63 -5.36 -5.27
C TYR A 89 -18.23 -4.89 -4.89
N VAL A 90 -17.56 -4.20 -5.83
CA VAL A 90 -16.28 -3.55 -5.59
C VAL A 90 -16.53 -2.40 -4.60
N PRO A 91 -15.88 -2.37 -3.42
CA PRO A 91 -16.13 -1.33 -2.43
C PRO A 91 -15.67 0.03 -2.97
N LYS A 92 -16.40 1.10 -2.66
CA LYS A 92 -15.98 2.46 -3.06
C LYS A 92 -14.78 2.94 -2.23
N VAL A 93 -14.71 2.48 -0.99
CA VAL A 93 -13.67 2.87 -0.03
C VAL A 93 -13.02 1.63 0.57
N ILE A 94 -11.70 1.63 0.58
CA ILE A 94 -10.89 0.65 1.31
C ILE A 94 -10.04 1.35 2.36
N TYR A 95 -9.64 0.59 3.36
CA TYR A 95 -8.95 1.09 4.53
C TYR A 95 -7.65 0.30 4.74
N LEU A 96 -6.53 1.00 4.71
CA LEU A 96 -5.22 0.45 5.05
C LEU A 96 -4.98 0.59 6.54
N TYR A 97 -4.79 -0.53 7.23
CA TYR A 97 -4.38 -0.51 8.63
C TYR A 97 -2.94 0.02 8.77
N THR A 98 -2.75 0.99 9.66
CA THR A 98 -1.44 1.60 9.94
C THR A 98 -0.84 1.10 11.24
N SER A 99 -1.46 1.46 12.37
CA SER A 99 -1.08 1.08 13.75
C SER A 99 -2.23 1.46 14.69
N ASP A 100 -2.27 0.95 15.91
CA ASP A 100 -3.13 1.46 17.00
C ASP A 100 -4.62 1.61 16.63
N ASN A 101 -5.14 0.66 15.84
CA ASN A 101 -6.52 0.70 15.31
C ASN A 101 -6.83 1.95 14.44
N MET A 102 -5.80 2.53 13.84
CA MET A 102 -5.88 3.61 12.86
C MET A 102 -5.86 3.06 11.45
N TYR A 103 -6.67 3.69 10.60
CA TYR A 103 -6.87 3.29 9.23
C TYR A 103 -6.76 4.49 8.30
N GLN A 104 -5.93 4.38 7.28
CA GLN A 104 -5.90 5.34 6.18
C GLN A 104 -6.93 4.92 5.13
N SER A 105 -7.83 5.83 4.77
CA SER A 105 -8.84 5.60 3.73
C SER A 105 -8.28 5.85 2.32
N TYR A 106 -8.74 5.02 1.38
CA TYR A 106 -8.49 5.13 -0.05
C TYR A 106 -9.78 4.95 -0.81
N GLU A 107 -10.02 5.83 -1.77
CA GLU A 107 -11.26 5.91 -2.54
C GLU A 107 -11.01 5.45 -3.96
N LEU A 108 -11.98 4.75 -4.53
CA LEU A 108 -12.01 4.41 -5.94
C LEU A 108 -12.15 5.70 -6.76
N ASP A 109 -11.28 5.90 -7.75
CA ASP A 109 -11.41 7.02 -8.70
C ASP A 109 -12.62 6.74 -9.61
N GLU A 110 -13.76 7.35 -9.31
CA GLU A 110 -14.93 7.40 -10.21
C GLU A 110 -14.60 8.39 -11.34
N LYS A 111 -13.85 7.94 -12.34
CA LYS A 111 -13.73 8.66 -13.62
C LYS A 111 -14.93 8.40 -14.51
#